data_AF-A0A1V3C100-F1
#
_entry.id   AF-A0A1V3C100-F1
#
_cell.length_a   1.000
_cell.length_b   1.000
_cell.length_c   1.000
_cell.angle_alpha   90.00
_cell.angle_beta   90.00
_cell.angle_gamma   90.00
#
_symmetry.space_group_name_H-M   'P 1'
#
loop_
_entity.id
_entity.type
_entity.pdbx_description
1 polymer ?
#
loop_
_entity_poly.entity_id
_entity_poly.type
_entity_poly.pdbx_seq_one_letter_code
_entity_poly.pdbx_strand_id
1 'polypeptide(L)'
;MELALVALLLSVFVQSVAKFVVWTVVPYETRIGRVASYYAGGPRRIAIADGVLLALSVVLVVLLFATDMRYLSFVTGLAVGMTLIQVFFHRFNRPLPRERSPESPASPIELMSYAIQAQPGLAWREAALITALSVWAVYMLVTRGLFG
;
A
#
# COMPACT_ATOMS: atom_id res chain seq x y z
N MET A 1 -14.37 -20.43 -5.52
CA MET A 1 -14.23 -18.96 -5.45
C MET A 1 -13.47 -18.53 -4.22
N GLU A 2 -13.79 -19.08 -3.06
CA GLU A 2 -13.11 -18.82 -1.79
C GLU A 2 -11.58 -19.02 -1.83
N LEU A 3 -11.09 -20.16 -2.34
CA LEU A 3 -9.64 -20.42 -2.40
C LEU A 3 -8.88 -19.44 -3.32
N ALA A 4 -9.51 -18.99 -4.41
CA ALA A 4 -8.93 -17.96 -5.29
C ALA A 4 -8.87 -16.59 -4.59
N LEU A 5 -9.92 -16.23 -3.85
CA LEU A 5 -9.94 -15.02 -3.02
C LEU A 5 -8.87 -15.09 -1.92
N VAL A 6 -8.73 -16.23 -1.24
CA VAL A 6 -7.69 -16.46 -0.22
C VAL A 6 -6.29 -16.29 -0.81
N ALA A 7 -6.01 -16.95 -1.94
CA ALA A 7 -4.70 -16.86 -2.60
C ALA A 7 -4.36 -15.42 -3.04
N LEU A 8 -5.35 -14.70 -3.58
CA LEU A 8 -5.18 -13.33 -4.02
C LEU A 8 -4.93 -12.38 -2.84
N LEU A 9 -5.73 -12.47 -1.78
CA LEU A 9 -5.55 -11.70 -0.56
C LEU A 9 -4.21 -12.00 0.11
N LEU A 10 -3.82 -13.27 0.16
CA LEU A 10 -2.54 -13.68 0.73
C LEU A 10 -1.38 -13.03 -0.03
N SER A 11 -1.43 -13.03 -1.36
CA SER A 11 -0.43 -12.38 -2.20
C SER A 11 -0.32 -10.88 -1.90
N VAL A 12 -1.46 -10.19 -1.77
CA VAL A 12 -1.53 -8.76 -1.45
C VAL A 12 -0.94 -8.45 -0.06
N PHE A 13 -1.32 -9.22 0.96
CA PHE A 13 -0.87 -8.97 2.32
C PHE A 13 0.60 -9.35 2.54
N VAL A 14 1.08 -10.44 1.92
CA VAL A 14 2.51 -10.79 1.93
C VAL A 14 3.33 -9.70 1.24
N GLN A 15 2.89 -9.22 0.08
CA GLN A 15 3.53 -8.09 -0.61
C GLN A 15 3.56 -6.83 0.27
N SER A 16 2.47 -6.57 1.01
CA SER A 16 2.37 -5.41 1.90
C SER A 16 3.37 -5.49 3.05
N VAL A 17 3.46 -6.64 3.73
CA VAL A 17 4.47 -6.88 4.78
C VAL A 17 5.88 -6.74 4.21
N ALA A 18 6.14 -7.32 3.04
CA ALA A 18 7.45 -7.23 2.38
C ALA A 18 7.87 -5.78 2.10
N LYS A 19 6.93 -4.91 1.69
CA LYS A 19 7.22 -3.48 1.47
C LYS A 19 7.70 -2.77 2.73
N PHE A 20 7.14 -3.07 3.90
CA PHE A 20 7.58 -2.48 5.16
C PHE A 20 8.98 -2.95 5.56
N VAL A 21 9.32 -4.22 5.31
CA VAL A 21 10.68 -4.73 5.50
C VAL A 21 11.67 -4.05 4.54
N VAL A 22 11.28 -3.86 3.28
CA VAL A 22 12.12 -3.16 2.29
C VAL A 22 12.42 -1.72 2.74
N TRP A 23 11.48 -1.02 3.36
CA TRP A 23 11.72 0.33 3.89
C TRP A 23 12.77 0.39 4.99
N THR A 24 12.85 -0.63 5.85
CA THR A 24 13.80 -0.65 6.96
C THR A 24 15.19 -1.13 6.53
N VAL A 25 15.27 -2.03 5.54
CA VAL A 25 16.53 -2.70 5.16
C VAL A 25 17.21 -2.04 3.96
N VAL A 26 16.47 -1.48 3.01
CA VAL A 26 17.05 -0.96 1.76
C VAL A 26 17.49 0.50 1.93
N PRO A 27 18.72 0.90 1.57
CA PRO A 27 19.21 2.28 1.69
C PRO A 27 18.37 3.30 0.92
N TYR A 28 18.36 4.54 1.39
CA TYR A 28 17.57 5.64 0.81
C TYR A 28 17.85 5.85 -0.68
N GLU A 29 19.11 5.79 -1.06
CA GLU A 29 19.64 6.00 -2.42
C GLU A 29 19.06 4.97 -3.40
N THR A 30 18.93 3.72 -2.93
CA THR A 30 18.30 2.66 -3.73
C THR A 30 16.79 2.85 -3.81
N ARG A 31 16.14 3.27 -2.72
CA ARG A 31 14.69 3.52 -2.71
C ARG A 31 14.32 4.68 -3.63
N ILE A 32 15.06 5.78 -3.56
CA ILE A 32 14.80 6.97 -4.38
C ILE A 32 15.11 6.73 -5.86
N GLY A 33 16.14 5.95 -6.18
CA GLY A 33 16.40 5.53 -7.56
C GLY A 33 15.27 4.70 -8.16
N ARG A 34 14.65 3.81 -7.37
CA ARG A 34 13.44 3.06 -7.79
C ARG A 34 12.26 3.99 -8.05
N VAL A 35 12.03 4.96 -7.17
CA VAL A 35 10.97 5.96 -7.35
C VAL A 35 11.22 6.79 -8.61
N ALA A 36 12.44 7.31 -8.79
CA ALA A 36 12.82 8.06 -9.99
C ALA A 36 12.60 7.24 -11.27
N SER A 37 13.00 5.97 -11.28
CA SER A 37 12.79 5.07 -12.42
C SER A 37 11.32 4.79 -12.72
N TYR A 38 10.47 4.74 -11.69
CA TYR A 38 9.03 4.55 -11.82
C TYR A 38 8.38 5.75 -12.52
N TYR A 39 8.72 6.96 -12.09
CA TYR A 39 8.21 8.20 -12.70
C TYR A 39 8.82 8.49 -14.08
N ALA A 40 10.07 8.08 -14.33
CA ALA A 40 10.69 8.15 -15.66
C ALA A 40 9.95 7.31 -16.74
N GLY A 41 9.15 6.33 -16.32
CA GLY A 41 8.27 5.55 -17.21
C GLY A 41 7.14 6.37 -17.86
N GLY A 42 6.92 7.60 -17.40
CA GLY A 42 5.93 8.54 -17.94
C GLY A 42 4.51 8.33 -17.40
N PRO A 43 3.64 9.35 -17.53
CA PRO A 43 2.32 9.38 -16.91
C PRO A 43 1.39 8.26 -17.39
N ARG A 44 1.56 7.80 -18.64
CA ARG A 44 0.76 6.70 -19.20
C ARG A 44 0.98 5.38 -18.48
N ARG A 45 2.22 5.04 -18.10
CA ARG A 45 2.49 3.77 -17.39
C ARG A 45 1.90 3.78 -15.99
N ILE A 46 2.00 4.91 -15.30
CA ILE A 46 1.41 5.12 -13.98
C ILE A 46 -0.12 4.95 -14.08
N ALA A 47 -0.77 5.62 -15.04
CA ALA A 47 -2.21 5.51 -15.23
C ALA A 47 -2.68 4.08 -15.52
N ILE A 48 -1.91 3.31 -16.30
CA ILE A 48 -2.21 1.89 -16.54
C ILE A 48 -2.08 1.08 -15.25
N ALA A 49 -1.00 1.29 -14.48
CA ALA A 49 -0.80 0.60 -13.21
C ALA A 49 -1.93 0.90 -12.22
N ASP A 50 -2.32 2.17 -12.10
CA ASP A 50 -3.44 2.60 -11.25
C ASP A 50 -4.76 1.97 -11.71
N GLY A 51 -5.00 1.93 -13.03
CA GLY A 51 -6.17 1.27 -13.62
C GLY A 51 -6.23 -0.24 -13.31
N VAL A 52 -5.09 -0.92 -13.37
CA VAL A 52 -4.99 -2.35 -13.02
C VAL A 52 -5.26 -2.57 -11.53
N LEU A 53 -4.70 -1.74 -10.65
CA LEU A 53 -4.94 -1.83 -9.20
C LEU A 53 -6.40 -1.53 -8.84
N LEU A 54 -7.04 -0.59 -9.53
CA LEU A 54 -8.46 -0.30 -9.37
C LEU A 54 -9.31 -1.49 -9.82
N ALA A 55 -9.04 -2.04 -11.00
CA ALA A 55 -9.75 -3.22 -11.50
C ALA A 55 -9.60 -4.42 -10.55
N LEU A 56 -8.39 -4.65 -10.02
CA LEU A 56 -8.12 -5.68 -9.02
C LEU A 56 -8.94 -5.47 -7.74
N SER A 57 -9.03 -4.22 -7.27
CA SER A 57 -9.82 -3.86 -6.09
C SER A 57 -11.31 -4.15 -6.30
N VAL A 58 -11.84 -3.84 -7.49
CA VAL A 58 -13.23 -4.16 -7.86
C VAL A 58 -13.46 -5.67 -7.86
N VAL A 59 -12.54 -6.45 -8.45
CA VAL A 59 -12.61 -7.93 -8.45
C VAL A 59 -12.63 -8.47 -7.03
N LEU A 60 -11.76 -7.99 -6.14
CA LEU A 60 -11.73 -8.39 -4.73
C LEU A 60 -13.06 -8.11 -4.02
N VAL A 61 -13.64 -6.94 -4.24
CA VAL A 61 -14.94 -6.57 -3.65
C VAL A 61 -16.06 -7.47 -4.18
N VAL A 62 -16.13 -7.69 -5.51
CA VAL A 62 -17.14 -8.58 -6.10
C VAL A 62 -17.01 -10.01 -5.56
N LEU A 63 -15.79 -10.53 -5.47
CA LEU A 63 -15.54 -11.85 -4.89
C LEU A 63 -15.94 -11.91 -3.41
N LEU A 64 -15.67 -10.84 -2.63
CA LEU A 64 -16.09 -10.74 -1.24
C LEU A 64 -17.61 -10.73 -1.12
N PHE A 65 -18.34 -10.00 -1.97
CA PHE A 65 -19.82 -10.02 -1.96
C PHE A 65 -20.39 -11.38 -2.34
N ALA A 66 -19.67 -12.16 -3.15
CA ALA A 66 -20.04 -13.53 -3.48
C ALA A 66 -19.79 -14.52 -2.31
N THR A 67 -19.12 -14.10 -1.23
CA THR A 67 -18.90 -14.88 -0.01
C THR A 67 -19.67 -14.24 1.14
N ASP A 68 -20.70 -14.91 1.68
CA ASP A 68 -21.67 -14.40 2.67
C ASP A 68 -21.12 -13.35 3.68
N MET A 69 -21.12 -12.08 3.25
CA MET A 69 -20.30 -11.04 3.86
C MET A 69 -21.02 -10.38 5.02
N ARG A 70 -20.37 -10.34 6.18
CA ARG A 70 -20.90 -9.60 7.34
C ARG A 70 -20.73 -8.08 7.13
N TYR A 71 -21.84 -7.37 6.97
CA TYR A 71 -21.85 -5.93 6.67
C TYR A 71 -21.02 -5.09 7.67
N LEU A 72 -21.08 -5.38 8.97
CA LEU A 72 -20.30 -4.66 9.99
C LEU A 72 -18.79 -4.81 9.75
N SER A 73 -18.32 -6.01 9.44
CA SER A 73 -16.89 -6.25 9.18
C SER A 73 -16.42 -5.51 7.94
N PHE A 74 -17.24 -5.49 6.89
CA PHE A 74 -16.97 -4.73 5.67
C PHE A 74 -16.91 -3.22 5.92
N VAL A 75 -17.95 -2.64 6.53
CA VAL A 75 -18.03 -1.19 6.77
C VAL A 75 -16.91 -0.72 7.71
N THR A 76 -16.63 -1.48 8.78
CA THR A 76 -15.51 -1.16 9.68
C THR A 76 -14.17 -1.25 8.95
N GLY A 77 -13.93 -2.31 8.17
CA GLY A 77 -12.70 -2.45 7.39
C GLY A 77 -12.48 -1.31 6.40
N LEU A 78 -13.55 -0.91 5.68
CA LEU A 78 -13.53 0.21 4.76
C LEU A 78 -13.22 1.54 5.47
N ALA A 79 -13.89 1.83 6.59
CA ALA A 79 -13.68 3.04 7.37
C ALA A 79 -12.24 3.13 7.92
N VAL A 80 -11.72 2.02 8.44
CA VAL A 80 -10.33 1.92 8.92
C VAL A 80 -9.34 2.14 7.77
N GLY A 81 -9.54 1.49 6.63
CA GLY A 81 -8.67 1.63 5.45
C GLY A 81 -8.60 3.08 4.96
N MET A 82 -9.74 3.73 4.76
CA MET A 82 -9.81 5.15 4.34
C MET A 82 -9.10 6.07 5.33
N THR A 83 -9.34 5.86 6.63
CA THR A 83 -8.74 6.68 7.69
C THR A 83 -7.23 6.49 7.76
N LEU A 84 -6.74 5.26 7.67
CA LEU A 84 -5.30 4.97 7.72
C LEU A 84 -4.55 5.60 6.55
N ILE A 85 -5.11 5.54 5.34
CA ILE A 85 -4.53 6.20 4.16
C ILE A 85 -4.40 7.70 4.40
N GLN A 86 -5.48 8.36 4.84
CA GLN A 86 -5.48 9.79 5.12
C GLN A 86 -4.46 10.19 6.19
N VAL A 87 -4.49 9.51 7.34
CA VAL A 87 -3.59 9.82 8.46
C VAL A 87 -2.13 9.56 8.07
N PHE A 88 -1.86 8.49 7.33
CA PHE A 88 -0.52 8.19 6.83
C PHE A 88 0.03 9.32 5.94
N PHE A 89 -0.72 9.75 4.92
CA PHE A 89 -0.26 10.80 4.01
C PHE A 89 -0.11 12.16 4.72
N HIS A 90 -0.98 12.47 5.69
CA HIS A 90 -0.87 13.72 6.45
C HIS A 90 0.43 13.86 7.24
N ARG A 91 1.14 12.77 7.54
CA ARG A 91 2.45 12.83 8.20
C ARG A 91 3.54 13.44 7.32
N PHE A 92 3.35 13.44 6.00
CA PHE A 92 4.34 13.89 5.01
C PHE A 92 4.05 15.28 4.45
N ASN A 93 3.44 16.15 5.26
CA ASN A 93 3.12 17.54 4.90
C ASN A 93 4.30 18.52 5.05
N ARG A 94 5.52 18.01 5.29
CA ARG A 94 6.71 18.83 5.53
C ARG A 94 7.45 19.10 4.21
N PRO A 95 8.00 20.32 4.01
CA PRO A 95 8.83 20.60 2.85
C PRO A 95 10.04 19.67 2.77
N LEU A 96 10.36 19.21 1.57
CA LEU A 96 11.57 18.46 1.28
C LEU A 96 12.76 19.43 1.12
N PRO A 97 13.95 19.10 1.68
CA PRO A 97 15.20 19.76 1.31
C PRO A 97 15.47 19.64 -0.19
N ARG A 98 16.20 20.60 -0.76
CA ARG A 98 16.47 20.65 -2.21
C ARG A 98 17.20 19.39 -2.68
N GLU A 99 18.11 18.86 -1.87
CA GLU A 99 18.94 17.69 -2.17
C GLU A 99 18.14 16.39 -2.16
N ARG A 100 16.92 16.40 -1.60
CA ARG A 100 16.00 15.26 -1.53
C ARG A 100 14.72 15.51 -2.32
N SER A 101 14.66 16.58 -3.09
CA SER A 101 13.53 16.89 -3.95
C SER A 101 13.73 16.25 -5.34
N PRO A 102 12.65 15.81 -6.01
CA PRO A 102 12.71 15.43 -7.42
C PRO A 102 13.11 16.64 -8.28
N GLU A 103 13.62 16.36 -9.49
CA GLU A 103 13.87 17.40 -10.49
C GLU A 103 12.57 18.09 -10.91
N SER A 104 12.66 19.39 -11.17
CA SER A 104 11.50 20.17 -11.61
C SER A 104 11.30 20.04 -13.13
N PRO A 105 10.05 19.95 -13.63
CA PRO A 105 8.79 19.95 -12.88
C PRO A 105 8.40 18.57 -12.34
N ALA A 106 8.11 18.48 -11.05
CA ALA A 106 7.63 17.27 -10.40
C ALA A 106 6.12 17.35 -10.11
N SER A 107 5.42 16.24 -10.27
CA SER A 107 4.00 16.16 -9.92
C SER A 107 3.79 16.12 -8.39
N PRO A 108 2.61 16.51 -7.87
CA PRO A 108 2.33 16.42 -6.43
C PRO A 108 2.49 15.01 -5.85
N ILE A 109 2.11 13.97 -6.60
CA ILE A 109 2.23 12.57 -6.16
C ILE A 109 3.69 12.09 -6.15
N GLU A 110 4.51 12.60 -7.07
CA GLU A 110 5.94 12.35 -7.09
C GLU A 110 6.63 13.01 -5.91
N LEU A 111 6.33 14.28 -5.64
CA LEU A 111 6.80 14.99 -4.44
C LEU A 111 6.43 14.24 -3.16
N MET A 112 5.20 13.76 -3.06
CA MET A 112 4.74 12.95 -1.93
C MET A 112 5.53 11.63 -1.82
N SER A 113 5.79 10.96 -2.94
CA SER A 113 6.58 9.72 -2.97
C SER A 113 8.01 9.96 -2.47
N TYR A 114 8.64 11.06 -2.89
CA TYR A 114 9.96 11.48 -2.39
C TYR A 114 9.92 11.81 -0.89
N ALA A 115 8.87 12.50 -0.41
CA ALA A 115 8.70 12.83 1.01
C ALA A 115 8.62 11.57 1.89
N ILE A 116 7.87 10.56 1.43
CA ILE A 116 7.78 9.26 2.09
C ILE A 116 9.14 8.57 2.14
N GLN A 117 9.89 8.55 1.03
CA GLN A 117 11.21 7.89 1.01
C GLN A 117 12.26 8.61 1.85
N ALA A 118 12.21 9.94 1.92
CA ALA A 118 13.18 10.77 2.62
C ALA A 118 13.10 10.62 4.14
N GLN A 119 11.90 10.50 4.71
CA GLN A 119 11.70 10.33 6.16
C GLN A 119 10.54 9.37 6.47
N PRO A 120 10.66 8.07 6.13
CA PRO A 120 9.57 7.10 6.31
C PRO A 120 9.12 6.97 7.77
N GLY A 121 10.01 7.28 8.72
CA GLY A 121 9.72 7.25 10.15
C GLY A 121 8.67 8.25 10.63
N LEU A 122 8.27 9.26 9.83
CA LEU A 122 7.22 10.20 10.22
C LEU A 122 5.85 9.52 10.43
N ALA A 123 5.60 8.42 9.71
CA ALA A 123 4.37 7.64 9.79
C ALA A 123 4.58 6.29 10.47
N TRP A 124 5.51 6.19 11.44
CA TRP A 124 5.84 4.93 12.08
C TRP A 124 4.66 4.27 12.80
N ARG A 125 3.73 5.07 13.36
CA ARG A 125 2.54 4.55 14.08
C ARG A 125 1.57 3.89 13.13
N GLU A 126 1.30 4.57 12.02
CA GLU A 126 0.43 4.11 10.96
C GLU A 126 1.04 2.89 10.27
N ALA A 127 2.34 2.92 9.99
CA ALA A 127 3.09 1.78 9.45
C ALA A 127 3.04 0.56 10.38
N ALA A 128 3.22 0.74 11.69
CA ALA A 128 3.14 -0.34 12.67
C ALA A 128 1.75 -0.97 12.71
N LEU A 129 0.69 -0.14 12.70
CA LEU A 129 -0.69 -0.62 12.68
C LEU A 129 -1.01 -1.37 11.37
N ILE A 130 -0.65 -0.82 10.22
CA ILE A 130 -0.85 -1.50 8.92
C ILE A 130 -0.09 -2.82 8.87
N THR A 131 1.14 -2.86 9.42
CA THR A 131 1.94 -4.08 9.50
C THR A 131 1.27 -5.13 10.38
N ALA A 132 0.82 -4.75 11.57
CA ALA A 132 0.12 -5.66 12.49
C ALA A 132 -1.16 -6.24 11.86
N LEU A 133 -1.96 -5.39 11.22
CA LEU A 133 -3.17 -5.82 10.50
C LEU A 133 -2.83 -6.74 9.32
N SER A 134 -1.76 -6.48 8.59
CA SER A 134 -1.33 -7.31 7.46
C SER A 134 -0.83 -8.68 7.92
N VAL A 135 -0.03 -8.74 9.00
CA VAL A 135 0.43 -9.99 9.61
C VAL A 135 -0.76 -10.80 10.13
N TRP A 136 -1.71 -10.14 10.80
CA TRP A 136 -2.94 -10.79 11.25
C TRP A 136 -3.77 -11.34 10.09
N ALA A 137 -3.90 -10.57 9.00
CA ALA A 137 -4.59 -11.03 7.80
C ALA A 137 -3.92 -12.27 7.19
N VAL A 138 -2.59 -12.30 7.07
CA VAL A 138 -1.83 -13.48 6.62
C VAL A 138 -2.11 -14.68 7.54
N TYR A 139 -2.01 -14.49 8.86
CA TYR A 139 -2.30 -15.55 9.83
C TYR A 139 -3.71 -16.12 9.66
N MET A 140 -4.73 -15.27 9.52
CA MET A 140 -6.12 -15.69 9.34
C MET A 140 -6.34 -16.41 8.00
N LEU A 141 -5.76 -15.91 6.91
CA LEU A 141 -5.86 -16.54 5.59
C LEU A 141 -5.20 -17.92 5.56
N VAL A 142 -4.05 -18.07 6.23
CA VAL A 142 -3.34 -19.35 6.31
C VAL A 142 -4.13 -20.32 7.20
N THR A 143 -4.45 -19.94 8.42
CA THR A 143 -5.05 -20.86 9.41
C THR A 143 -6.50 -21.21 9.13
N ARG A 144 -7.29 -20.27 8.59
CA ARG A 144 -8.73 -20.48 8.34
C ARG A 144 -9.08 -20.62 6.88
N GLY A 145 -8.25 -20.11 5.96
CA GLY A 145 -8.52 -20.15 4.53
C GLY A 145 -7.82 -21.28 3.79
N LEU A 146 -6.60 -21.65 4.19
CA LEU A 146 -5.83 -22.72 3.55
C LEU A 146 -5.85 -24.04 4.33
N PHE A 147 -5.89 -23.97 5.66
CA PHE A 147 -5.79 -25.12 6.55
C PHE A 147 -7.00 -25.33 7.47
N GLY A 148 -8.06 -24.55 7.29
CA GLY A 148 -9.34 -24.67 8.00
C GLY A 148 -10.40 -25.30 7.11
#